data_AF-A0A538PII4-F1
#
_entry.id   AF-A0A538PII4-F1
#
_cell.length_a   1.000
_cell.length_b   1.000
_cell.length_c   1.000
_cell.angle_alpha   90.00
_cell.angle_beta   90.00
_cell.angle_gamma   90.00
#
_symmetry.space_group_name_H-M   'P 1'
#
loop_
_entity.id
_entity.type
_entity.pdbx_description
1 polymer ?
#
loop_
_entity_poly.entity_id
_entity_poly.type
_entity_poly.pdbx_seq_one_letter_code
_entity_poly.pdbx_strand_id
1 'polypeptide(L)' 'MTGRKQGASIRQLPPVHPLLFAIYPVLFLYGQNLGEVTLGDLVAPIAVVVIGALAVYAVARLILRSSGRAALAAS' A
#
# COMPACT_ATOMS: atom_id res chain seq x y z
N MET A 1 -31.10 17.65 -30.48
CA MET A 1 -29.63 17.80 -30.41
C MET A 1 -29.23 17.79 -28.94
N THR A 2 -29.05 16.61 -28.33
CA THR A 2 -28.81 16.48 -26.89
C THR A 2 -27.35 16.10 -26.66
N GLY A 3 -26.52 17.10 -26.40
CA GLY A 3 -25.10 16.94 -26.10
C GLY A 3 -24.92 16.24 -24.76
N ARG A 4 -24.69 14.93 -24.77
CA ARG A 4 -24.23 14.18 -23.60
C ARG A 4 -22.79 14.59 -23.34
N LYS A 5 -22.57 15.50 -22.38
CA LYS A 5 -21.24 15.85 -21.89
C LYS A 5 -20.56 14.55 -21.45
N GLN A 6 -19.53 14.14 -22.17
CA GLN A 6 -18.65 13.06 -21.76
C GLN A 6 -17.95 13.52 -20.48
N GLY A 7 -18.42 13.04 -19.34
CA GLY A 7 -17.73 13.25 -18.06
C GLY A 7 -16.33 12.67 -18.18
N ALA A 8 -15.32 13.48 -17.89
CA ALA A 8 -13.93 13.03 -17.87
C ALA A 8 -13.83 11.77 -17.00
N SER A 9 -13.41 10.66 -17.62
CA SER A 9 -13.15 9.41 -16.91
C SER A 9 -12.01 9.65 -15.93
N ILE A 10 -12.33 9.93 -14.67
CA ILE A 10 -11.35 9.99 -13.58
C ILE A 10 -10.72 8.59 -13.49
N ARG A 11 -9.45 8.47 -13.89
CA ARG A 11 -8.68 7.25 -13.69
C ARG A 11 -8.63 6.98 -12.19
N GLN A 12 -9.29 5.93 -11.74
CA GLN A 12 -9.14 5.45 -10.37
C GLN A 12 -7.71 4.91 -10.22
N LEU A 13 -6.92 5.59 -9.40
CA LEU A 13 -5.59 5.12 -9.03
C LEU A 13 -5.74 3.81 -8.24
N PRO A 14 -4.83 2.83 -8.44
CA PRO A 14 -4.81 1.66 -7.61
C PRO A 14 -4.57 2.04 -6.14
N PRO A 15 -5.21 1.35 -5.18
CA PRO A 15 -5.04 1.64 -3.77
C PRO A 15 -3.60 1.37 -3.33
N VAL A 16 -2.93 2.41 -2.83
CA VAL A 16 -1.53 2.37 -2.35
C VAL A 16 -1.41 2.20 -0.83
N HIS A 17 -2.54 2.33 -0.12
CA HIS A 17 -2.56 2.33 1.35
C HIS A 17 -2.08 1.03 2.01
N PRO A 18 -2.17 -0.19 1.43
CA PRO A 18 -1.58 -1.38 2.04
C PRO A 18 -0.07 -1.27 2.23
N LEU A 19 0.63 -0.63 1.28
CA LEU A 19 2.07 -0.43 1.37
C LEU A 19 2.42 0.59 2.45
N LEU A 20 1.66 1.69 2.51
CA LEU A 20 1.86 2.73 3.53
C LEU A 20 1.63 2.17 4.94
N PHE A 21 0.59 1.35 5.11
CA PHE A 21 0.28 0.74 6.40
C PHE A 21 1.35 -0.26 6.83
N ALA A 22 1.86 -1.07 5.89
CA ALA A 22 2.94 -2.01 6.16
C ALA A 22 4.28 -1.33 6.50
N ILE A 23 4.59 -0.20 5.86
CA ILE A 23 5.83 0.57 6.11
C ILE A 23 5.76 1.34 7.43
N TYR A 24 4.58 1.82 7.84
CA TYR A 24 4.39 2.62 9.05
C TYR A 24 5.11 2.09 10.31
N PRO A 25 4.94 0.83 10.75
CA PRO A 25 5.60 0.34 11.96
C PRO A 25 7.13 0.34 11.85
N VAL A 26 7.71 0.14 10.66
CA VAL A 26 9.17 0.19 10.44
C VAL A 26 9.68 1.61 10.64
N LEU A 27 8.99 2.60 10.07
CA LEU A 27 9.34 4.01 10.23
C LEU A 27 9.12 4.49 11.67
N PHE A 28 8.05 4.02 12.31
CA PHE A 28 7.78 4.32 13.72
C PHE A 28 8.91 3.81 14.60
N LEU A 29 9.33 2.55 14.42
CA LEU A 29 10.43 1.96 15.18
C LEU A 29 11.75 2.70 14.92
N TYR A 30 12.06 3.03 13.67
CA TYR A 30 13.23 3.86 13.35
C TYR A 30 13.20 5.21 14.09
N GLY A 31 12.06 5.87 14.11
CA GLY A 31 11.87 7.13 14.83
C GLY A 31 12.11 7.03 16.35
N GLN A 32 11.88 5.86 16.93
CA GLN A 32 12.17 5.59 18.35
C GLN A 32 13.66 5.27 18.62
N ASN A 33 14.46 5.00 17.58
CA ASN A 33 15.86 4.57 17.69
C ASN A 33 16.79 5.50 16.87
N LEU A 34 16.43 6.78 16.78
CA LEU A 34 17.26 7.78 16.09
C LEU A 34 18.61 7.92 16.79
N GLY A 35 19.68 7.80 16.01
CA GLY A 35 21.06 7.84 16.52
C GLY A 35 21.65 6.47 16.85
N GLU A 36 20.82 5.44 16.98
CA GLU A 36 21.26 4.04 17.15
C GLU A 36 21.22 3.26 15.84
N VAL A 37 20.30 3.62 14.95
CA VAL A 37 20.04 2.94 13.68
C VAL A 37 20.21 3.92 12.52
N THR A 38 20.80 3.45 11.41
CA THR A 38 21.00 4.25 10.20
C THR A 38 19.86 4.08 9.21
N LEU A 39 19.74 4.98 8.23
CA LEU A 39 18.79 4.80 7.13
C LEU A 39 19.05 3.54 6.29
N GLY A 40 20.29 3.04 6.26
CA GLY A 40 20.64 1.80 5.56
C GLY A 40 19.98 0.58 6.19
N ASP A 41 19.82 0.59 7.51
CA ASP A 41 19.20 -0.51 8.27
C ASP A 41 17.69 -0.64 8.00
N LEU A 42 17.08 0.36 7.34
CA LEU A 42 15.67 0.33 6.95
C LEU A 42 15.43 -0.49 5.68
N VAL A 43 16.45 -0.71 4.85
CA VAL A 43 16.28 -1.33 3.53
C VAL A 43 15.70 -2.74 3.65
N ALA A 44 16.30 -3.57 4.50
CA ALA A 44 15.85 -4.94 4.73
C ALA A 44 14.41 -5.02 5.32
N PRO A 45 14.09 -4.34 6.45
CA PRO A 45 12.74 -4.42 7.01
C PRO A 45 11.68 -3.82 6.10
N ILE A 46 11.96 -2.71 5.38
CA ILE A 46 11.04 -2.16 4.37
C ILE A 46 10.79 -3.18 3.26
N ALA A 47 11.83 -3.83 2.73
CA ALA A 47 11.67 -4.84 1.69
C ALA A 47 10.78 -6.01 2.15
N VAL A 48 11.01 -6.51 3.38
CA VAL A 48 10.21 -7.59 3.97
C VAL A 48 8.74 -7.20 4.08
N VAL A 49 8.42 -6.05 4.68
CA VAL A 49 7.02 -5.64 4.88
C VAL A 49 6.32 -5.29 3.56
N VAL A 50 7.04 -4.73 2.58
CA VAL A 50 6.49 -4.46 1.24
C VAL A 50 6.16 -5.75 0.51
N ILE A 51 7.07 -6.73 0.49
CA ILE A 51 6.83 -8.03 -0.15
C ILE A 51 5.66 -8.74 0.54
N GLY A 52 5.63 -8.74 1.88
CA GLY A 52 4.54 -9.31 2.66
C GLY A 52 3.19 -8.66 2.34
N ALA A 53 3.13 -7.33 2.32
CA ALA A 53 1.91 -6.58 2.01
C ALA A 53 1.41 -6.86 0.58
N LEU A 54 2.32 -6.94 -0.41
CA LEU A 54 1.97 -7.31 -1.78
C LEU A 54 1.42 -8.74 -1.87
N ALA A 55 2.01 -9.68 -1.14
CA ALA A 55 1.53 -11.06 -1.09
C ALA A 55 0.13 -11.15 -0.48
N VAL A 56 -0.10 -10.51 0.68
CA VAL A 56 -1.42 -10.45 1.33
C VAL A 56 -2.45 -9.79 0.42
N TYR A 57 -2.11 -8.65 -0.18
CA TYR A 57 -2.97 -7.97 -1.14
C TYR A 57 -3.31 -8.83 -2.36
N ALA A 58 -2.32 -9.53 -2.93
CA ALA A 58 -2.54 -10.43 -4.06
C ALA A 58 -3.51 -11.56 -3.69
N VAL A 59 -3.32 -12.20 -2.54
CA VAL A 59 -4.22 -13.25 -2.04
C VAL A 59 -5.63 -12.70 -1.80
N ALA A 60 -5.75 -11.56 -1.11
CA ALA A 60 -7.04 -10.91 -0.87
C ALA A 60 -7.74 -10.53 -2.19
N ARG A 61 -6.98 -10.10 -3.20
CA ARG A 61 -7.52 -9.78 -4.53
C ARG A 61 -8.03 -11.02 -5.26
N LEU A 62 -7.34 -12.15 -5.15
CA LEU A 62 -7.79 -13.42 -5.73
C LEU A 62 -9.11 -13.89 -5.10
N ILE A 63 -9.24 -13.77 -3.77
CA ILE A 63 -10.43 -14.19 -3.02
C ILE A 63 -11.61 -13.23 -3.26
N LEU A 64 -11.39 -11.92 -3.10
CA LEU A 64 -12.46 -10.92 -3.11
C LEU A 64 -12.79 -10.40 -4.52
N ARG A 65 -11.95 -10.69 -5.51
CA ARG A 65 -12.08 -10.29 -6.92
C ARG A 65 -12.27 -8.78 -7.12
N SER A 66 -11.87 -7.97 -6.13
CA SER A 66 -12.01 -6.51 -6.10
C SER A 66 -10.77 -5.89 -5.48
N SER A 67 -10.08 -5.04 -6.24
CA SER A 67 -8.87 -4.34 -5.78
C SER A 67 -9.15 -3.44 -4.57
N GLY A 68 -10.30 -2.76 -4.53
CA GLY A 68 -10.67 -1.90 -3.41
C GLY A 68 -10.87 -2.68 -2.11
N ARG A 69 -11.64 -3.78 -2.18
CA ARG A 69 -11.88 -4.64 -1.00
C ARG A 69 -10.61 -5.35 -0.55
N ALA A 70 -9.81 -5.83 -1.49
CA ALA A 70 -8.53 -6.47 -1.21
C ALA A 70 -7.56 -5.53 -0.51
N ALA A 71 -7.49 -4.28 -0.93
CA ALA A 71 -6.62 -3.30 -0.30
C ALA A 71 -7.10 -2.92 1.10
N LEU A 72 -8.41 -2.80 1.33
CA LEU A 72 -8.95 -2.60 2.68
C LEU A 72 -8.63 -3.79 3.62
N ALA A 73 -8.65 -5.02 3.12
CA ALA A 73 -8.34 -6.21 3.91
C ALA A 73 -6.84 -6.39 4.18
N ALA A 74 -5.97 -5.85 3.31
CA ALA A 74 -4.52 -5.96 3.41
C ALA A 74 -3.85 -4.75 4.10
N SER A 75 -4.65 -3.84 4.66
CA SER A 75 -4.20 -2.66 5.40
C SER A 75 -4.69 -2.71 6.84
#